data_AF-A0A972LUS5-F1
#
_entry.id   AF-A0A972LUS5-F1
#
_cell.length_a   1.000
_cell.length_b   1.000
_cell.length_c   1.000
_cell.angle_alpha   90.00
_cell.angle_beta   90.00
_cell.angle_gamma   90.00
#
_symmetry.space_group_name_H-M   'P 1'
#
loop_
_entity.id
_entity.type
_entity.pdbx_description
1 polymer ?
#
loop_
_entity_poly.entity_id
_entity_poly.type
_entity_poly.pdbx_seq_one_letter_code
_entity_poly.pdbx_strand_id
1 'polypeptide(L)'
;MNSCPLIPADWELPTVLRFRLGHGPGRQRVLEADGHLLVVLHELPQSHQPERVGLLFWREPDGDWHSSLPGAGAAGVEQHLQTYAQAIDRLTEAVEAASNSEACFKILGQLSPLARAVRNMYTTLQEARKLRTEDAQLLDWRDKAYDLSRGVELLQDDAQTALNFEVAHQAEIQAESSHQMATSAHRLNVLAAFFFPLATLAAVLGANLQNVLPGVSHRVSLIIILALGLLLGGGLTYLITRPVKRPGQKNIGRK
;
A
#
# COMPACT_ATOMS: atom_id res chain seq x y z
N MET A 1 -34.80 10.08 -9.30
CA MET A 1 -33.54 10.82 -9.58
C MET A 1 -33.63 11.26 -11.02
N ASN A 2 -33.80 12.57 -11.26
CA ASN A 2 -33.96 13.11 -12.59
C ASN A 2 -32.62 12.95 -13.33
N SER A 3 -32.52 11.94 -14.17
CA SER A 3 -31.42 11.77 -15.11
C SER A 3 -31.44 12.98 -16.04
N CYS A 4 -30.57 13.96 -15.76
CA CYS A 4 -30.26 15.02 -16.70
C CYS A 4 -29.91 14.33 -18.03
N PRO A 5 -30.52 14.72 -19.17
CA PRO A 5 -30.16 14.11 -20.43
C PRO A 5 -28.64 14.25 -20.59
N LEU A 6 -27.96 13.12 -20.85
CA LEU A 6 -26.49 13.05 -20.89
C LEU A 6 -25.92 14.12 -21.85
N ILE A 7 -26.67 14.43 -22.90
CA ILE A 7 -26.43 15.51 -23.85
C ILE A 7 -27.39 16.66 -23.54
N PRO A 8 -26.90 17.90 -23.37
CA PRO A 8 -27.76 19.08 -23.27
C PRO A 8 -28.73 19.23 -24.47
N ALA A 9 -29.95 19.70 -24.20
CA ALA A 9 -31.02 19.74 -25.21
C ALA A 9 -30.76 20.77 -26.32
N ASP A 10 -29.96 21.79 -26.02
CA ASP A 10 -29.53 22.88 -26.89
C ASP A 10 -28.41 22.48 -27.87
N TRP A 11 -27.83 21.29 -27.73
CA TRP A 11 -26.74 20.85 -28.61
C TRP A 11 -27.26 20.28 -29.94
N GLU A 12 -26.79 20.81 -31.07
CA GLU A 12 -27.13 20.32 -32.41
C GLU A 12 -26.21 19.17 -32.88
N LEU A 13 -26.06 18.15 -32.03
CA LEU A 13 -25.26 16.95 -32.34
C LEU A 13 -25.92 16.04 -33.41
N PRO A 14 -25.14 15.56 -34.41
CA PRO A 14 -25.60 14.54 -35.38
C PRO A 14 -26.20 13.30 -34.72
N THR A 15 -27.28 12.78 -35.31
CA THR A 15 -28.00 11.59 -34.79
C THR A 15 -27.09 10.37 -34.65
N VAL A 16 -26.09 10.23 -35.54
CA VAL A 16 -25.09 9.15 -35.47
C VAL A 16 -24.27 9.22 -34.18
N LEU A 17 -23.87 10.43 -33.74
CA LEU A 17 -23.14 10.60 -32.49
C LEU A 17 -24.01 10.31 -31.27
N ARG A 18 -25.28 10.76 -31.30
CA ARG A 18 -26.26 10.46 -30.24
C ARG A 18 -26.48 8.95 -30.09
N PHE A 19 -26.63 8.23 -31.20
CA PHE A 19 -26.79 6.77 -31.20
C PHE A 19 -25.53 6.05 -30.69
N ARG A 20 -24.34 6.48 -31.13
CA ARG A 20 -23.05 5.88 -30.72
C ARG A 20 -22.72 6.14 -29.25
N LEU A 21 -23.18 7.26 -28.69
CA LEU A 21 -23.01 7.56 -27.27
C LEU A 21 -23.83 6.59 -26.42
N GLY A 22 -25.09 6.36 -26.79
CA GLY A 22 -26.00 5.43 -26.13
C GLY A 22 -26.62 6.01 -24.86
N HIS A 23 -26.91 5.15 -23.88
CA HIS A 23 -27.68 5.49 -22.68
C HIS A 23 -26.82 5.96 -21.48
N GLY A 24 -25.50 5.99 -21.63
CA GLY A 24 -24.57 6.32 -20.55
C GLY A 24 -23.22 6.78 -21.10
N PRO A 25 -22.34 7.34 -20.25
CA PRO A 25 -21.07 7.90 -20.71
C PRO A 25 -20.09 6.81 -21.19
N GLY A 26 -20.15 5.62 -20.58
CA GLY A 26 -19.31 4.49 -20.98
C GLY A 26 -17.83 4.71 -20.65
N ARG A 27 -16.93 4.32 -21.56
CA ARG A 27 -15.48 4.59 -21.44
C ARG A 27 -15.17 6.02 -21.89
N GLN A 28 -14.08 6.60 -21.39
CA GLN A 28 -13.53 7.81 -21.99
C GLN A 28 -13.14 7.49 -23.43
N ARG A 29 -13.62 8.29 -24.38
CA ARG A 29 -13.49 8.03 -25.82
C ARG A 29 -13.81 9.27 -26.63
N VAL A 30 -13.39 9.23 -27.88
CA VAL A 30 -13.77 10.21 -28.89
C VAL A 30 -14.75 9.58 -29.87
N LEU A 31 -15.77 10.35 -30.25
CA LEU A 31 -16.70 10.02 -31.32
C LEU A 31 -16.64 11.14 -32.36
N GLU A 32 -16.68 10.76 -33.63
CA GLU A 32 -16.56 11.68 -34.77
C GLU A 32 -17.58 11.30 -35.84
N ALA A 33 -18.22 12.32 -36.42
CA ALA A 33 -19.15 12.21 -37.54
C ALA A 33 -19.39 13.61 -38.14
N ASP A 34 -19.47 13.71 -39.46
CA ASP A 34 -19.87 14.93 -40.19
C ASP A 34 -19.08 16.19 -39.79
N GLY A 35 -17.80 16.06 -39.46
CA GLY A 35 -16.96 17.17 -38.98
C GLY A 35 -17.05 17.45 -37.48
N HIS A 36 -18.13 17.01 -36.81
CA HIS A 36 -18.32 17.14 -35.37
C HIS A 36 -17.42 16.16 -34.60
N LEU A 37 -16.88 16.63 -33.47
CA LEU A 37 -16.07 15.82 -32.56
C LEU A 37 -16.68 15.83 -31.17
N LEU A 38 -17.01 14.68 -30.62
CA LEU A 38 -17.51 14.54 -29.26
C LEU A 38 -16.48 13.80 -28.41
N VAL A 39 -15.96 14.47 -27.40
CA VAL A 39 -15.01 13.94 -26.42
C VAL A 39 -15.78 13.60 -25.14
N VAL A 40 -15.67 12.36 -24.70
CA VAL A 40 -16.26 11.87 -23.46
C VAL A 40 -15.14 11.67 -22.44
N LEU A 41 -15.14 12.45 -21.37
CA LEU A 41 -14.23 12.32 -20.22
C LEU A 41 -15.00 11.91 -18.97
N HIS A 42 -14.30 11.61 -17.88
CA HIS A 42 -14.92 11.22 -16.60
C HIS A 42 -14.58 12.23 -15.52
N GLU A 43 -15.56 12.55 -14.67
CA GLU A 43 -15.32 13.27 -13.43
C GLU A 43 -14.28 12.57 -12.54
N LEU A 44 -13.73 13.35 -11.61
CA LEU A 44 -12.78 12.84 -10.63
C LEU A 44 -13.37 11.62 -9.90
N PRO A 45 -12.68 10.47 -9.86
CA PRO A 45 -13.21 9.29 -9.21
C PRO A 45 -13.36 9.53 -7.71
N GLN A 46 -14.53 9.22 -7.16
CA GLN A 46 -14.81 9.33 -5.72
C GLN A 46 -14.76 7.94 -5.07
N SER A 47 -14.16 7.84 -3.87
CA SER A 47 -14.01 6.58 -3.13
C SER A 47 -15.32 5.88 -2.73
N HIS A 48 -16.46 6.55 -2.87
CA HIS A 48 -17.79 6.06 -2.44
C HIS A 48 -18.84 6.00 -3.54
N GLN A 49 -18.49 6.34 -4.79
CA GLN A 49 -19.43 6.29 -5.92
C GLN A 49 -18.89 5.31 -6.98
N PRO A 50 -19.50 4.12 -7.13
CA PRO A 50 -19.09 3.16 -8.15
C PRO A 50 -19.50 3.61 -9.56
N GLU A 51 -20.49 4.50 -9.66
CA GLU A 51 -21.01 4.99 -10.93
C GLU A 51 -20.11 6.08 -11.51
N ARG A 52 -19.77 5.94 -12.79
CA ARG A 52 -18.92 6.88 -13.50
C ARG A 52 -19.76 8.02 -14.03
N VAL A 53 -19.48 9.24 -13.57
CA VAL A 53 -20.09 10.44 -14.14
C VAL A 53 -19.25 10.89 -15.33
N GLY A 54 -19.88 11.02 -16.49
CA GLY A 54 -19.22 11.47 -17.71
C GLY A 54 -19.41 12.95 -17.95
N LEU A 55 -18.35 13.59 -18.44
CA LEU A 55 -18.37 14.95 -18.96
C LEU A 55 -18.25 14.90 -20.48
N LEU A 56 -19.09 15.67 -21.15
CA LEU A 56 -19.10 15.75 -22.61
C LEU A 56 -18.52 17.08 -23.04
N PHE A 57 -17.64 17.04 -24.04
CA PHE A 57 -17.12 18.20 -24.72
C PHE A 57 -17.33 18.02 -26.22
N TRP A 58 -18.05 18.93 -26.84
CA TRP A 58 -18.42 18.84 -28.24
C TRP A 58 -17.77 19.98 -29.01
N ARG A 59 -17.06 19.63 -30.08
CA ARG A 59 -16.55 20.57 -31.07
C ARG A 59 -17.43 20.53 -32.31
N GLU A 60 -17.87 21.70 -32.74
CA GLU A 60 -18.55 21.92 -34.00
C GLU A 60 -17.58 21.83 -35.20
N PRO A 61 -18.10 21.68 -36.44
CA PRO A 61 -17.25 21.66 -37.63
C PRO A 61 -16.47 22.95 -37.83
N ASP A 62 -17.04 24.10 -37.42
CA ASP A 62 -16.41 25.43 -37.51
C ASP A 62 -15.28 25.65 -36.51
N GLY A 63 -15.22 24.86 -35.44
CA GLY A 63 -14.20 24.93 -34.40
C GLY A 63 -14.70 25.34 -33.01
N ASP A 64 -15.98 25.69 -32.88
CA ASP A 64 -16.52 26.10 -31.59
C ASP A 64 -16.69 24.92 -30.64
N TRP A 65 -16.39 25.16 -29.36
CA TRP A 65 -16.40 24.14 -28.30
C TRP A 65 -17.50 24.39 -27.28
N HIS A 66 -18.27 23.35 -27.05
CA HIS A 66 -19.33 23.25 -26.05
C HIS A 66 -18.94 22.26 -24.96
N SER A 67 -19.47 22.48 -23.77
CA SER A 67 -19.20 21.66 -22.59
C SER A 67 -20.49 21.35 -21.83
N SER A 68 -20.63 20.11 -21.35
CA SER A 68 -21.72 19.73 -20.45
C SER A 68 -21.59 20.37 -19.06
N LEU A 69 -20.42 20.94 -18.74
CA LEU A 69 -20.24 21.80 -17.56
C LEU A 69 -20.87 23.17 -17.82
N PRO A 70 -21.73 23.67 -16.90
CA PRO A 70 -22.43 24.95 -17.07
C PRO A 70 -21.49 26.12 -17.36
N GLY A 71 -21.76 26.84 -18.45
CA GLY A 71 -21.07 28.10 -18.79
C GLY A 71 -19.61 27.97 -19.24
N ALA A 72 -19.12 26.74 -19.47
CA ALA A 72 -17.69 26.52 -19.58
C ALA A 72 -17.16 26.40 -21.01
N GLY A 73 -17.96 26.04 -22.03
CA GLY A 73 -17.50 25.91 -23.42
C GLY A 73 -16.13 25.22 -23.55
N ALA A 74 -15.20 25.83 -24.30
CA ALA A 74 -13.79 25.40 -24.36
C ALA A 74 -13.07 25.42 -22.99
N ALA A 75 -13.35 26.42 -22.16
CA ALA A 75 -12.76 26.52 -20.82
C ALA A 75 -13.19 25.39 -19.87
N GLY A 76 -14.23 24.62 -20.23
CA GLY A 76 -14.67 23.45 -19.47
C GLY A 76 -13.63 22.34 -19.42
N VAL A 77 -12.93 22.09 -20.53
CA VAL A 77 -11.84 21.09 -20.56
C VAL A 77 -10.69 21.55 -19.67
N GLU A 78 -10.33 22.83 -19.75
CA GLU A 78 -9.28 23.43 -18.92
C GLU A 78 -9.61 23.34 -17.43
N GLN A 79 -10.83 23.72 -17.04
CA GLN A 79 -11.30 23.59 -15.66
C GLN A 79 -11.29 22.14 -15.18
N HIS A 80 -11.63 21.20 -16.07
CA HIS A 80 -11.61 19.78 -15.76
C HIS A 80 -10.19 19.25 -15.53
N LEU A 81 -9.23 19.61 -16.40
CA LEU A 81 -7.81 19.27 -16.23
C LEU A 81 -7.26 19.87 -14.92
N GLN A 82 -7.62 21.13 -14.61
CA GLN A 82 -7.24 21.78 -13.36
C GLN A 82 -7.80 21.06 -12.13
N THR A 83 -9.00 20.49 -12.22
CA THR A 83 -9.59 19.69 -11.13
C THR A 83 -8.77 18.44 -10.84
N TYR A 84 -8.28 17.76 -11.88
CA TYR A 84 -7.35 16.63 -11.72
C TYR A 84 -6.00 17.08 -11.18
N ALA A 85 -5.45 18.20 -11.66
CA ALA A 85 -4.19 18.76 -11.16
C ALA A 85 -4.25 18.99 -9.65
N GLN A 86 -5.28 19.68 -9.17
CA GLN A 86 -5.47 19.93 -7.74
C GLN A 86 -5.64 18.64 -6.92
N ALA A 87 -6.27 17.61 -7.49
CA ALA A 87 -6.41 16.32 -6.82
C ALA A 87 -5.07 15.59 -6.71
N ILE A 88 -4.24 15.65 -7.76
CA ILE A 88 -2.88 15.11 -7.75
C ILE A 88 -2.03 15.87 -6.72
N ASP A 89 -2.05 17.20 -6.72
CA ASP A 89 -1.28 18.03 -5.79
C ASP A 89 -1.60 17.69 -4.32
N ARG A 90 -2.88 17.53 -3.98
CA ARG A 90 -3.30 17.11 -2.63
C ARG A 90 -2.78 15.72 -2.25
N LEU A 91 -2.73 14.80 -3.21
CA LEU A 91 -2.18 13.46 -2.97
C LEU A 91 -0.66 13.49 -2.87
N THR A 92 0.02 14.37 -3.60
CA THR A 92 1.45 14.62 -3.46
C THR A 92 1.78 15.07 -2.04
N GLU A 93 1.09 16.09 -1.54
CA GLU A 93 1.24 16.56 -0.15
C GLU A 93 0.95 15.43 0.87
N ALA A 94 -0.05 14.60 0.59
CA ALA A 94 -0.39 13.46 1.45
C ALA A 94 0.71 12.38 1.46
N VAL A 95 1.34 12.09 0.32
CA VAL A 95 2.47 11.16 0.23
C VAL A 95 3.66 11.71 1.02
N GLU A 96 3.98 12.99 0.88
CA GLU A 96 5.07 13.63 1.62
C GLU A 96 4.84 13.62 3.14
N ALA A 97 3.58 13.78 3.57
CA ALA A 97 3.21 13.76 4.98
C ALA A 97 3.06 12.34 5.57
N ALA A 98 3.06 11.28 4.74
CA ALA A 98 2.85 9.91 5.20
C ALA A 98 4.08 9.39 5.96
N SER A 99 3.87 8.97 7.22
CA SER A 99 4.94 8.51 8.11
C SER A 99 4.88 7.02 8.44
N ASN A 100 3.90 6.29 7.92
CA ASN A 100 3.74 4.87 8.18
C ASN A 100 3.06 4.13 7.01
N SER A 101 3.16 2.81 7.04
CA SER A 101 2.65 1.92 5.98
C SER A 101 1.13 2.00 5.80
N GLU A 102 0.37 2.23 6.88
CA GLU A 102 -1.09 2.38 6.80
C GLU A 102 -1.50 3.64 6.03
N ALA A 103 -0.82 4.76 6.29
CA ALA A 103 -1.03 6.02 5.58
C ALA A 103 -0.71 5.86 4.09
N CYS A 104 0.46 5.29 3.75
CA CYS A 104 0.83 5.03 2.36
C CYS A 104 -0.18 4.13 1.65
N PHE A 105 -0.68 3.08 2.31
CA PHE A 105 -1.68 2.17 1.74
C PHE A 105 -3.01 2.87 1.43
N LYS A 106 -3.50 3.72 2.35
CA LYS A 106 -4.72 4.52 2.13
C LYS A 106 -4.57 5.45 0.92
N ILE A 107 -3.42 6.10 0.79
CA ILE A 107 -3.12 7.01 -0.32
C ILE A 107 -3.06 6.25 -1.64
N LEU A 108 -2.38 5.11 -1.71
CA LEU A 108 -2.33 4.25 -2.90
C LEU A 108 -3.72 3.80 -3.37
N GLY A 109 -4.64 3.55 -2.42
CA GLY A 109 -6.04 3.24 -2.70
C GLY A 109 -6.79 4.37 -3.43
N GLN A 110 -6.48 5.62 -3.13
CA GLN A 110 -7.05 6.80 -3.79
C GLN A 110 -6.34 7.14 -5.11
N LEU A 111 -5.03 6.94 -5.15
CA LEU A 111 -4.19 7.25 -6.31
C LEU A 111 -4.43 6.29 -7.49
N SER A 112 -4.70 5.01 -7.21
CA SER A 112 -4.94 3.99 -8.24
C SER A 112 -6.11 4.32 -9.20
N PRO A 113 -7.33 4.65 -8.74
CA PRO A 113 -8.41 5.05 -9.65
C PRO A 113 -8.12 6.38 -10.34
N LEU A 114 -7.44 7.32 -9.67
CA LEU A 114 -7.03 8.59 -10.25
C LEU A 114 -6.08 8.40 -11.43
N ALA A 115 -5.00 7.63 -11.23
CA ALA A 115 -4.01 7.31 -12.26
C ALA A 115 -4.66 6.66 -13.49
N ARG A 116 -5.60 5.73 -13.26
CA ARG A 116 -6.37 5.10 -14.34
C ARG A 116 -7.21 6.11 -15.11
N ALA A 117 -7.90 7.02 -14.42
CA ALA A 117 -8.74 8.03 -15.05
C ALA A 117 -7.90 9.02 -15.88
N VAL A 118 -6.77 9.50 -15.34
CA VAL A 118 -5.87 10.44 -16.02
C VAL A 118 -5.25 9.81 -17.27
N ARG A 119 -4.78 8.55 -17.19
CA ARG A 119 -4.22 7.86 -18.37
C ARG A 119 -5.25 7.69 -19.50
N ASN A 120 -6.49 7.37 -19.14
CA ASN A 120 -7.58 7.24 -20.11
C ASN A 120 -7.96 8.60 -20.70
N MET A 121 -7.93 9.67 -19.90
CA MET A 121 -8.15 11.05 -20.36
C MET A 121 -7.08 11.47 -21.35
N TYR A 122 -5.80 11.26 -21.02
CA TYR A 122 -4.69 11.53 -21.94
C TYR A 122 -4.85 10.75 -23.26
N THR A 123 -5.15 9.45 -23.19
CA THR A 123 -5.37 8.63 -24.40
C THR A 123 -6.52 9.18 -25.24
N THR A 124 -7.60 9.61 -24.60
CA THR A 124 -8.78 10.17 -25.28
C THR A 124 -8.45 11.51 -25.95
N LEU A 125 -7.76 12.41 -25.26
CA LEU A 125 -7.34 13.69 -25.85
C LEU A 125 -6.29 13.51 -26.96
N GLN A 126 -5.43 12.49 -26.84
CA GLN A 126 -4.50 12.11 -27.90
C GLN A 126 -5.21 11.55 -29.14
N GLU A 127 -6.31 10.79 -28.97
CA GLU A 127 -7.17 10.36 -30.08
C GLU A 127 -7.89 11.55 -30.73
N ALA A 128 -8.42 12.47 -29.92
CA ALA A 128 -9.08 13.69 -30.42
C ALA A 128 -8.12 14.53 -31.27
N ARG A 129 -6.89 14.70 -30.79
CA ARG A 129 -5.82 15.41 -31.49
C ARG A 129 -5.44 14.78 -32.83
N LYS A 130 -5.49 13.45 -32.94
CA LYS A 130 -5.23 12.74 -34.21
C LYS A 130 -6.34 12.96 -35.24
N LEU A 131 -7.58 13.17 -34.78
CA LEU A 131 -8.73 13.43 -35.66
C LEU A 131 -8.79 14.89 -36.12
N ARG A 132 -8.27 15.84 -35.32
CA ARG A 132 -8.20 17.27 -35.63
C ARG A 132 -6.79 17.80 -35.37
N THR A 133 -5.92 17.59 -36.35
CA THR A 133 -4.48 17.91 -36.30
C THR A 133 -4.17 19.42 -36.42
N GLU A 134 -5.16 20.22 -36.72
CA GLU A 134 -5.09 21.67 -36.90
C GLU A 134 -5.56 22.44 -35.65
N ASP A 135 -6.25 21.78 -34.73
CA ASP A 135 -6.78 22.40 -33.52
C ASP A 135 -5.69 22.57 -32.45
N ALA A 136 -5.34 23.83 -32.17
CA ALA A 136 -4.33 24.21 -31.18
C ALA A 136 -4.81 23.97 -29.73
N GLN A 137 -6.11 24.11 -29.43
CA GLN A 137 -6.62 23.89 -28.08
C GLN A 137 -6.51 22.41 -27.70
N LEU A 138 -6.79 21.51 -28.64
CA LEU A 138 -6.55 20.07 -28.45
C LEU A 138 -5.08 19.73 -28.22
N LEU A 139 -4.15 20.48 -28.85
CA LEU A 139 -2.72 20.31 -28.63
C LEU A 139 -2.38 20.60 -27.16
N ASP A 140 -2.81 21.76 -26.66
CA ASP A 140 -2.53 22.23 -25.30
C ASP A 140 -3.16 21.32 -24.23
N TRP A 141 -4.43 20.95 -24.41
CA TRP A 141 -5.12 20.05 -23.46
C TRP A 141 -4.46 18.67 -23.41
N ARG A 142 -3.98 18.16 -24.55
CA ARG A 142 -3.28 16.88 -24.62
C ARG A 142 -1.89 16.95 -23.96
N ASP A 143 -1.16 18.06 -24.08
CA ASP A 143 0.11 18.25 -23.35
C ASP A 143 -0.12 18.30 -21.84
N LYS A 144 -1.11 19.09 -21.39
CA LYS A 144 -1.49 19.13 -19.97
C LYS A 144 -1.90 17.75 -19.45
N ALA A 145 -2.71 17.01 -20.20
CA ALA A 145 -3.12 15.67 -19.81
C ALA A 145 -1.94 14.68 -19.79
N TYR A 146 -0.96 14.85 -20.68
CA TYR A 146 0.29 14.07 -20.64
C TYR A 146 1.07 14.37 -19.36
N ASP A 147 1.27 15.64 -19.02
CA ASP A 147 1.99 16.05 -17.80
C ASP A 147 1.30 15.51 -16.54
N LEU A 148 -0.03 15.59 -16.46
CA LEU A 148 -0.81 14.99 -15.38
C LEU A 148 -0.64 13.46 -15.34
N SER A 149 -0.69 12.81 -16.50
CA SER A 149 -0.51 11.35 -16.58
C SER A 149 0.88 10.92 -16.15
N ARG A 150 1.91 11.71 -16.45
CA ARG A 150 3.27 11.42 -16.03
C ARG A 150 3.47 11.71 -14.54
N GLY A 151 2.93 12.82 -14.05
CA GLY A 151 2.99 13.20 -12.64
C GLY A 151 2.33 12.17 -11.73
N VAL A 152 1.13 11.69 -12.09
CA VAL A 152 0.42 10.69 -11.28
C VAL A 152 1.11 9.31 -11.30
N GLU A 153 1.77 8.95 -12.41
CA GLU A 153 2.57 7.72 -12.50
C GLU A 153 3.79 7.77 -11.58
N LEU A 154 4.56 8.88 -11.64
CA LEU A 154 5.69 9.10 -10.75
C LEU A 154 5.29 9.08 -9.27
N LEU A 155 4.20 9.78 -8.93
CA LEU A 155 3.69 9.81 -7.57
C LEU A 155 3.26 8.41 -7.09
N GLN A 156 2.72 7.58 -7.98
CA GLN A 156 2.34 6.21 -7.64
C GLN A 156 3.55 5.33 -7.36
N ASP A 157 4.62 5.47 -8.16
CA ASP A 157 5.87 4.77 -7.94
C ASP A 157 6.56 5.22 -6.64
N ASP A 158 6.55 6.52 -6.33
CA ASP A 158 7.11 7.08 -5.10
C ASP A 158 6.36 6.55 -3.87
N ALA A 159 5.02 6.60 -3.89
CA ALA A 159 4.19 6.08 -2.80
C ALA A 159 4.38 4.57 -2.59
N GLN A 160 4.51 3.80 -3.66
CA GLN A 160 4.77 2.36 -3.58
C GLN A 160 6.18 2.06 -3.03
N THR A 161 7.17 2.86 -3.44
CA THR A 161 8.55 2.75 -2.95
C THR A 161 8.62 3.07 -1.46
N ALA A 162 7.97 4.15 -1.01
CA ALA A 162 7.88 4.51 0.40
C ALA A 162 7.22 3.41 1.24
N LEU A 163 6.12 2.83 0.76
CA LEU A 163 5.47 1.69 1.43
C LEU A 163 6.41 0.48 1.56
N ASN A 164 7.10 0.13 0.47
CA ASN A 164 8.02 -1.01 0.47
C ASN A 164 9.19 -0.81 1.44
N PHE A 165 9.73 0.41 1.49
CA PHE A 165 10.76 0.77 2.46
C PHE A 165 10.25 0.61 3.89
N GLU A 166 9.07 1.16 4.21
CA GLU A 166 8.52 1.10 5.57
C GLU A 166 8.22 -0.34 6.00
N VAL A 167 7.67 -1.17 5.11
CA VAL A 167 7.43 -2.60 5.37
C VAL A 167 8.75 -3.33 5.66
N ALA A 168 9.81 -3.06 4.90
CA ALA A 168 11.12 -3.66 5.12
C ALA A 168 11.75 -3.20 6.44
N HIS A 169 11.68 -1.90 6.73
CA HIS A 169 12.20 -1.32 7.97
C HIS A 169 11.50 -1.87 9.21
N GLN A 170 10.16 -1.98 9.19
CA GLN A 170 9.41 -2.59 10.28
C GLN A 170 9.75 -4.07 10.47
N ALA A 171 10.00 -4.80 9.38
CA ALA A 171 10.45 -6.19 9.45
C ALA A 171 11.83 -6.32 10.11
N GLU A 172 12.74 -5.37 9.87
CA GLU A 172 14.05 -5.31 10.52
C GLU A 172 13.94 -5.01 12.02
N ILE A 173 13.15 -3.99 12.40
CA ILE A 173 12.87 -3.66 13.81
C ILE A 173 12.27 -4.87 14.54
N GLN A 174 11.31 -5.56 13.91
CA GLN A 174 10.68 -6.75 14.47
C GLN A 174 11.67 -7.92 14.60
N ALA A 175 12.59 -8.08 13.66
CA ALA A 175 13.62 -9.11 13.72
C ALA A 175 14.61 -8.84 14.86
N GLU A 176 15.02 -7.58 15.05
CA GLU A 176 15.89 -7.19 16.16
C GLU A 176 15.21 -7.40 17.52
N SER A 177 13.97 -6.93 17.69
CA SER A 177 13.21 -7.10 18.93
C SER A 177 12.98 -8.58 19.24
N SER A 178 12.68 -9.39 18.22
CA SER A 178 12.55 -10.84 18.35
C SER A 178 13.87 -11.51 18.76
N HIS A 179 15.01 -11.01 18.26
CA HIS A 179 16.32 -11.51 18.67
C HIS A 179 16.63 -11.19 20.13
N GLN A 180 16.35 -9.96 20.58
CA GLN A 180 16.50 -9.55 21.98
C GLN A 180 15.57 -10.36 22.90
N MET A 181 14.33 -10.61 22.46
CA MET A 181 13.38 -11.47 23.19
C MET A 181 13.89 -12.92 23.27
N ALA A 182 14.40 -13.48 22.17
CA ALA A 182 14.93 -14.83 22.13
C ALA A 182 16.15 -15.00 23.05
N THR A 183 17.07 -14.03 23.07
CA THR A 183 18.23 -14.06 23.97
C THR A 183 17.83 -13.94 25.44
N SER A 184 16.86 -13.09 25.75
CA SER A 184 16.32 -12.94 27.12
C SER A 184 15.59 -14.20 27.57
N ALA A 185 14.75 -14.80 26.72
CA ALA A 185 14.08 -16.08 26.98
C ALA A 185 15.09 -17.20 27.18
N HIS A 186 16.18 -17.24 26.39
CA HIS A 186 17.24 -18.22 26.58
C HIS A 186 17.90 -18.08 27.96
N ARG A 187 18.26 -16.85 28.38
CA ARG A 187 18.83 -16.58 29.70
C ARG A 187 17.89 -17.01 30.83
N LEU A 188 16.60 -16.71 30.71
CA LEU A 188 15.59 -17.14 31.67
C LEU A 188 15.50 -18.67 31.74
N ASN A 189 15.47 -19.35 30.60
CA ASN A 189 15.42 -20.81 30.53
C ASN A 189 16.67 -21.45 31.15
N VAL A 190 17.85 -20.85 30.97
CA VAL A 190 19.09 -21.29 31.61
C VAL A 190 19.02 -21.13 33.14
N LEU A 191 18.50 -20.02 33.64
CA LEU A 191 18.30 -19.83 35.09
C LEU A 191 17.31 -20.85 35.66
N ALA A 192 16.17 -21.04 35.00
CA ALA A 192 15.15 -22.01 35.44
C ALA A 192 15.71 -23.44 35.49
N ALA A 193 16.50 -23.85 34.49
CA ALA A 193 17.18 -25.15 34.44
C ALA A 193 18.12 -25.40 35.63
N PHE A 194 18.78 -24.35 36.11
CA PHE A 194 19.67 -24.44 37.27
C PHE A 194 18.91 -24.46 38.60
N PHE A 195 17.92 -23.57 38.74
CA PHE A 195 17.21 -23.38 40.01
C PHE A 195 16.16 -24.45 40.29
N PHE A 196 15.48 -24.98 39.27
CA PHE A 196 14.38 -25.92 39.47
C PHE A 196 14.84 -27.21 40.19
N PRO A 197 15.90 -27.90 39.75
CA PRO A 197 16.42 -29.08 40.46
C PRO A 197 16.88 -28.75 41.89
N LEU A 198 17.52 -27.58 42.07
CA LEU A 198 17.99 -27.13 43.39
C LEU A 198 16.82 -26.89 44.35
N ALA A 199 15.77 -26.21 43.89
CA ALA A 199 14.56 -25.95 44.67
C ALA A 199 13.81 -27.25 44.98
N THR A 200 13.70 -28.19 44.03
CA THR A 200 13.07 -29.50 44.26
C THR A 200 13.83 -30.30 45.32
N LEU A 201 15.16 -30.35 45.24
CA LEU A 201 15.99 -31.04 46.25
C LEU A 201 15.84 -30.38 47.62
N ALA A 202 15.88 -29.05 47.70
CA ALA A 202 15.67 -28.32 48.94
C ALA A 202 14.29 -28.63 49.55
N ALA A 203 13.23 -28.71 48.74
CA ALA A 203 11.88 -29.02 49.20
C ALA A 203 11.73 -30.46 49.70
N VAL A 204 12.18 -31.46 48.91
CA VAL A 204 12.09 -32.89 49.29
C VAL A 204 12.88 -33.17 50.56
N LEU A 205 14.06 -32.57 50.70
CA LEU A 205 14.98 -32.87 51.80
C LEU A 205 14.67 -32.03 53.04
N GLY A 206 14.24 -30.78 52.87
CA GLY A 206 13.71 -29.94 53.95
C GLY A 206 12.54 -30.60 54.68
N ALA A 207 11.72 -31.37 53.96
CA ALA A 207 10.59 -32.09 54.54
C ALA A 207 10.96 -33.39 55.30
N ASN A 208 12.13 -34.01 55.06
CA ASN A 208 12.45 -35.36 55.54
C ASN A 208 13.95 -35.61 55.90
N LEU A 209 14.64 -34.62 56.47
CA LEU A 209 16.09 -34.68 56.76
C LEU A 209 16.55 -35.84 57.67
N GLN A 210 15.69 -36.38 58.53
CA GLN A 210 16.05 -37.45 59.48
C GLN A 210 16.04 -38.87 58.87
N ASN A 211 15.32 -39.09 57.78
CA ASN A 211 15.09 -40.45 57.24
C ASN A 211 15.93 -40.80 56.00
N VAL A 212 16.54 -39.80 55.33
CA VAL A 212 17.16 -40.01 54.01
C VAL A 212 18.57 -40.60 54.06
N LEU A 213 19.36 -40.31 55.10
CA LEU A 213 20.73 -40.79 55.28
C LEU A 213 20.97 -41.25 56.74
N PRO A 214 20.47 -42.43 57.13
CA PRO A 214 20.67 -42.95 58.48
C PRO A 214 22.16 -43.26 58.73
N GLY A 215 22.73 -42.66 59.78
CA GLY A 215 24.11 -42.92 60.23
C GLY A 215 25.18 -41.91 59.76
N VAL A 216 24.81 -40.90 58.97
CA VAL A 216 25.74 -39.84 58.52
C VAL A 216 25.53 -38.56 59.33
N SER A 217 26.60 -37.91 59.76
CA SER A 217 26.53 -36.62 60.48
C SER A 217 25.73 -35.59 59.66
N HIS A 218 24.89 -34.80 60.34
CA HIS A 218 24.02 -33.80 59.72
C HIS A 218 24.77 -32.83 58.78
N ARG A 219 26.03 -32.47 59.14
CA ARG A 219 26.91 -31.61 58.33
C ARG A 219 27.33 -32.27 57.01
N VAL A 220 27.61 -33.57 57.02
CA VAL A 220 28.07 -34.31 55.83
C VAL A 220 26.90 -34.57 54.89
N SER A 221 25.74 -34.91 55.43
CA SER A 221 24.51 -35.10 54.66
C SER A 221 24.15 -33.84 53.85
N LEU A 222 24.24 -32.65 54.48
CA LEU A 222 23.98 -31.37 53.83
C LEU A 222 24.96 -31.08 52.66
N ILE A 223 26.24 -31.39 52.82
CA ILE A 223 27.25 -31.17 51.76
C ILE A 223 27.00 -32.08 50.56
N ILE A 224 26.70 -33.37 50.78
CA ILE A 224 26.43 -34.34 49.70
C ILE A 224 25.21 -33.90 48.88
N ILE A 225 24.17 -33.44 49.56
CA ILE A 225 22.94 -32.96 48.94
C ILE A 225 23.20 -31.71 48.10
N LEU A 226 23.94 -30.74 48.65
CA LEU A 226 24.30 -29.51 47.96
C LEU A 226 25.12 -29.83 46.69
N ALA A 227 26.08 -30.75 46.80
CA ALA A 227 26.89 -31.21 45.68
C ALA A 227 26.05 -31.92 44.60
N LEU A 228 25.10 -32.77 45.00
CA LEU A 228 24.20 -33.47 44.07
C LEU A 228 23.28 -32.49 43.32
N GLY A 229 22.74 -31.48 44.02
CA GLY A 229 21.93 -30.43 43.41
C GLY A 229 22.69 -29.54 42.44
N LEU A 230 23.92 -29.17 42.80
CA LEU A 230 24.83 -28.45 41.89
C LEU A 230 25.17 -29.29 40.65
N LEU A 231 25.43 -30.59 40.81
CA LEU A 231 25.72 -31.49 39.68
C LEU A 231 24.53 -31.67 38.74
N LEU A 232 23.33 -31.89 39.27
CA LEU A 232 22.12 -32.03 38.46
C LEU A 232 21.75 -30.71 37.76
N GLY A 233 21.79 -29.59 38.48
CA GLY A 233 21.55 -28.26 37.90
C GLY A 233 22.56 -27.93 36.81
N GLY A 234 23.85 -28.11 37.08
CA GLY A 234 24.92 -27.88 36.11
C GLY A 234 24.82 -28.80 34.87
N GLY A 235 24.45 -30.06 35.06
CA GLY A 235 24.23 -31.01 33.97
C GLY A 235 23.06 -30.62 33.06
N LEU A 236 21.94 -30.18 33.63
CA LEU A 236 20.78 -29.71 32.87
C LEU A 236 21.10 -28.42 32.10
N THR A 237 21.78 -27.47 32.77
CA THR A 237 22.27 -26.24 32.14
C THR A 237 23.21 -26.53 30.98
N TYR A 238 24.12 -27.49 31.12
CA TYR A 238 25.04 -27.89 30.05
C TYR A 238 24.30 -28.50 28.85
N LEU A 239 23.26 -29.30 29.08
CA LEU A 239 22.46 -29.88 27.99
C LEU A 239 21.66 -28.81 27.23
N ILE A 240 21.12 -27.80 27.92
CA ILE A 240 20.33 -26.72 27.30
C ILE A 240 21.21 -25.69 26.58
N THR A 241 22.44 -25.47 27.04
CA THR A 241 23.40 -24.55 26.40
C THR A 241 24.15 -25.18 25.23
N ARG A 242 23.99 -26.49 24.97
CA ARG A 242 24.58 -27.13 23.79
C ARG A 242 23.99 -26.52 22.50
N PRO A 243 24.83 -25.97 21.61
CA PRO A 243 24.35 -25.38 20.38
C PRO A 243 23.70 -26.45 19.51
N VAL A 244 22.42 -26.25 19.16
CA VAL A 244 21.73 -27.11 18.20
C VAL A 244 22.40 -26.91 16.84
N LYS A 245 23.01 -27.99 16.32
CA LYS A 245 23.70 -28.01 15.03
C LYS A 245 22.65 -27.77 13.93
N ARG A 246 22.62 -26.56 13.36
CA ARG A 246 21.69 -26.24 12.25
C ARG A 246 22.06 -27.10 11.02
N PRO A 247 21.14 -27.92 10.48
CA PRO A 247 21.41 -28.65 9.25
C PRO A 247 21.29 -27.68 8.07
N GLY A 248 22.40 -27.39 7.37
CA GLY A 248 22.33 -26.70 6.07
C GLY A 248 23.44 -25.68 5.71
N GLN A 249 24.37 -25.33 6.61
CA GLN A 249 25.42 -24.36 6.25
C GLN A 249 26.56 -25.06 5.48
N LYS A 250 26.40 -25.22 4.16
CA LYS A 250 27.52 -25.53 3.26
C LYS A 250 28.48 -24.35 3.27
N ASN A 251 29.74 -24.61 3.62
CA ASN A 251 30.86 -23.69 3.46
C ASN A 251 30.93 -23.18 2.01
N ILE A 252 30.51 -21.94 1.77
CA ILE A 252 30.97 -21.19 0.60
C ILE A 252 32.37 -20.72 0.94
N GLY A 253 33.34 -21.58 0.61
CA GLY A 253 34.75 -21.23 0.67
C GLY A 253 35.02 -20.05 -0.24
N ARG A 254 35.59 -18.99 0.33
CA ARG A 254 36.35 -17.97 -0.40
C ARG A 254 37.40 -18.68 -1.26
N LYS A 255 37.38 -18.43 -2.56
CA LYS A 255 38.58 -18.31 -3.38
C LYS A 255 38.69 -16.86 -3.78
#